data_AF-A0AA35ZUZ3-F1
#
_entry.id   AF-A0AA35ZUZ3-F1
#
_cell.length_a   1.000
_cell.length_b   1.000
_cell.length_c   1.000
_cell.angle_alpha   90.00
_cell.angle_beta   90.00
_cell.angle_gamma   90.00
#
_symmetry.space_group_name_H-M   'P 1'
#
loop_
_entity.id
_entity.type
_entity.pdbx_description
1 polymer ?
#
loop_
_entity_poly.entity_id
_entity_poly.type
_entity_poly.pdbx_seq_one_letter_code
_entity_poly.pdbx_strand_id
1 'polypeptide(L)'
;MDAHAHVFSSLCYQTVVEINDGSIYVASAFSGHQQDPIDHAEVTTIREACKKLNQIELFDCEIYASCEPCPMCLGYKEWCITMIT
;
A
#
# COMPACT_ATOMS: atom_id res chain seq x y z
N MET A 1 13.77 11.31 -1.44
CA MET A 1 12.67 12.29 -1.44
C MET A 1 11.85 12.30 -2.73
N ASP A 2 12.30 11.73 -3.87
CA ASP A 2 11.58 11.96 -5.15
C ASP A 2 11.07 10.70 -5.90
N ALA A 3 11.27 9.48 -5.41
CA ALA A 3 10.69 8.28 -6.06
C ALA A 3 9.16 8.18 -5.88
N HIS A 4 8.65 8.72 -4.77
CA HIS A 4 7.26 8.62 -4.34
C HIS A 4 6.37 9.66 -5.07
N ALA A 5 6.95 10.81 -5.44
CA ALA A 5 6.24 11.91 -6.09
C ALA A 5 5.68 11.56 -7.48
N HIS A 6 6.34 10.64 -8.20
CA HIS A 6 5.85 10.14 -9.49
C HIS A 6 4.71 9.13 -9.34
N VAL A 7 4.61 8.42 -8.22
CA VAL A 7 3.51 7.48 -7.98
C VAL A 7 2.24 8.24 -7.58
N PHE A 8 2.36 9.32 -6.81
CA PHE A 8 1.20 10.05 -6.29
C PHE A 8 0.57 11.06 -7.28
N SER A 9 0.95 11.06 -8.55
CA SER A 9 0.72 12.22 -9.43
C SER A 9 -0.68 12.39 -10.03
N SER A 10 -1.64 11.46 -9.89
CA SER A 10 -2.87 11.55 -10.71
C SER A 10 -4.16 10.90 -10.20
N LEU A 11 -4.16 10.14 -9.09
CA LEU A 11 -5.38 9.49 -8.58
C LEU A 11 -5.59 9.76 -7.09
N CYS A 12 -6.85 9.91 -6.68
CA CYS A 12 -7.23 9.94 -5.27
C CYS A 12 -7.07 8.53 -4.68
N TYR A 13 -6.47 8.42 -3.49
CA TYR A 13 -6.25 7.18 -2.73
C TYR A 13 -5.32 6.18 -3.43
N GLN A 14 -4.01 6.43 -3.33
CA GLN A 14 -2.96 5.54 -3.84
C GLN A 14 -2.14 4.97 -2.69
N THR A 15 -1.71 3.72 -2.85
CA THR A 15 -0.86 3.03 -1.88
C THR A 15 0.29 2.33 -2.59
N VAL A 16 1.48 2.39 -2.00
CA VAL A 16 2.67 1.67 -2.48
C VAL A 16 3.31 0.85 -1.37
N VAL A 17 3.93 -0.26 -1.75
CA VAL A 17 4.83 -1.05 -0.89
C VAL A 17 6.25 -0.95 -1.44
N GLU A 18 7.17 -0.49 -0.60
CA GLU A 18 8.60 -0.38 -0.85
C GLU A 18 9.34 -1.30 0.12
N ILE A 19 10.43 -1.93 -0.34
CA ILE A 19 11.32 -2.71 0.53
C ILE A 19 12.57 -1.89 0.87
N ASN A 20 13.26 -2.27 1.94
CA ASN A 20 14.46 -1.59 2.48
C ASN A 20 15.59 -1.23 1.47
N ASP A 21 15.57 -1.76 0.24
CA ASP A 21 16.55 -1.42 -0.81
C ASP A 21 16.13 -0.23 -1.71
N GLY A 22 14.95 0.35 -1.48
CA GLY A 22 14.41 1.45 -2.27
C GLY A 22 13.55 1.02 -3.46
N SER A 23 13.34 -0.28 -3.67
CA SER A 23 12.57 -0.82 -4.78
C SER A 23 11.07 -0.85 -4.44
N ILE A 24 10.27 -0.20 -5.29
CA ILE A 24 8.81 -0.29 -5.21
C ILE A 24 8.36 -1.63 -5.79
N TYR A 25 7.69 -2.44 -4.97
CA TYR A 25 7.17 -3.74 -5.37
C TYR A 25 5.78 -3.64 -5.99
N VAL A 26 4.90 -2.84 -5.39
CA VAL A 26 3.49 -2.74 -5.78
C VAL A 26 3.01 -1.31 -5.58
N ALA A 27 2.19 -0.85 -6.52
CA ALA A 27 1.42 0.38 -6.42
C ALA A 27 -0.03 0.08 -6.81
N SER A 28 -1.00 0.53 -6.02
CA SER A 28 -2.43 0.42 -6.35
C SER A 28 -3.14 1.74 -6.08
N ALA A 29 -4.25 1.94 -6.78
CA ALA A 29 -5.12 3.11 -6.62
C ALA A 29 -6.58 2.67 -6.48
N PHE A 30 -7.35 3.38 -5.66
CA PHE A 30 -8.78 3.12 -5.54
C PHE A 30 -9.52 3.69 -6.75
N SER A 31 -10.23 2.83 -7.48
CA SER A 31 -10.94 3.22 -8.71
C SER A 31 -12.39 3.64 -8.48
N GLY A 32 -12.93 3.55 -7.26
CA GLY A 32 -14.34 3.86 -6.96
C GLY A 32 -15.38 2.91 -7.56
N HIS A 33 -14.94 1.94 -8.36
CA HIS A 33 -15.79 0.98 -9.07
C HIS A 33 -15.68 -0.45 -8.52
N GLN A 34 -14.95 -0.65 -7.41
CA GLN A 34 -14.86 -1.96 -6.77
C GLN A 34 -16.23 -2.36 -6.22
N GLN A 35 -16.69 -3.57 -6.54
CA GLN A 35 -17.94 -4.13 -6.00
C GLN A 35 -17.77 -4.60 -4.55
N ASP A 36 -16.53 -4.83 -4.13
CA ASP A 36 -16.19 -5.22 -2.76
C ASP A 36 -15.86 -3.96 -1.94
N PRO A 37 -16.67 -3.62 -0.92
CA PRO A 37 -16.46 -2.45 -0.08
C PRO A 37 -15.17 -2.52 0.76
N ILE A 38 -14.49 -3.67 0.84
CA ILE A 38 -13.22 -3.81 1.59
C ILE A 38 -11.98 -3.69 0.70
N ASP A 39 -12.11 -3.62 -0.63
CA ASP A 39 -10.98 -3.60 -1.57
C ASP A 39 -10.45 -2.17 -1.77
N HIS A 40 -9.98 -1.60 -0.67
CA HIS A 40 -9.26 -0.33 -0.67
C HIS A 40 -7.87 -0.47 -1.29
N ALA A 41 -7.30 0.65 -1.77
CA ALA A 41 -5.97 0.66 -2.37
C ALA A 41 -4.90 0.04 -1.46
N GLU A 42 -5.01 0.23 -0.14
CA GLU A 42 -4.14 -0.35 0.87
C GLU A 42 -4.26 -1.88 0.91
N VAL A 43 -5.48 -2.39 0.93
CA VAL A 43 -5.75 -3.84 0.99
C VAL A 43 -5.27 -4.53 -0.29
N THR A 44 -5.59 -3.96 -1.45
CA THR A 44 -5.11 -4.48 -2.75
C THR A 44 -3.58 -4.49 -2.80
N THR A 45 -2.94 -3.40 -2.36
CA THR A 45 -1.47 -3.29 -2.37
C THR A 45 -0.81 -4.31 -1.47
N ILE A 46 -1.31 -4.51 -0.24
CA ILE A 46 -0.80 -5.52 0.69
C ILE A 46 -0.96 -6.92 0.10
N ARG A 47 -2.14 -7.25 -0.43
CA ARG A 47 -2.41 -8.57 -1.04
C ARG A 47 -1.45 -8.87 -2.18
N GLU A 48 -1.22 -7.91 -3.07
CA GLU A 48 -0.31 -8.07 -4.20
C GLU A 48 1.14 -8.13 -3.75
N ALA A 49 1.54 -7.38 -2.71
CA ALA A 49 2.88 -7.45 -2.14
C ALA A 49 3.16 -8.82 -1.52
N CYS A 50 2.24 -9.34 -0.71
CA CYS A 50 2.31 -10.68 -0.13
C CYS A 50 2.44 -11.76 -1.21
N LYS A 51 1.67 -11.67 -2.30
CA LYS A 51 1.77 -12.60 -3.44
C LYS A 51 3.13 -12.52 -4.14
N LYS A 52 3.66 -11.31 -4.37
CA LYS A 52 4.95 -11.13 -5.05
C LYS A 52 6.14 -11.60 -4.21
N LEU A 53 6.10 -11.34 -2.91
CA LEU A 53 7.16 -11.73 -1.97
C LEU A 53 6.99 -13.18 -1.49
N ASN A 54 5.85 -13.81 -1.78
CA ASN A 54 5.46 -15.13 -1.26
C ASN A 54 5.56 -15.20 0.27
N GLN A 55 5.09 -14.13 0.92
CA GLN A 55 5.12 -13.92 2.37
C GLN A 55 3.75 -13.45 2.84
N ILE A 56 3.38 -13.82 4.06
CA ILE A 56 2.11 -13.37 4.68
C ILE A 56 2.33 -12.08 5.46
N GLU A 57 3.56 -11.86 5.93
CA GLU A 57 3.99 -10.71 6.70
C GLU A 57 4.94 -9.85 5.85
N LEU A 58 4.82 -8.54 5.97
CA LEU A 58 5.61 -7.57 5.22
C LEU A 58 6.51 -6.81 6.19
N PHE A 59 7.31 -7.55 6.98
CA PHE A 59 8.18 -6.94 7.98
C PHE A 59 9.18 -5.99 7.32
N ASP A 60 9.95 -6.42 6.33
CA ASP A 60 10.97 -5.57 5.71
C ASP A 60 10.42 -4.57 4.66
N CYS A 61 9.13 -4.23 4.77
CA CYS A 61 8.42 -3.35 3.85
C CYS A 61 7.86 -2.11 4.54
N GLU A 62 7.89 -1.00 3.82
CA GLU A 62 7.22 0.23 4.17
C GLU A 62 6.04 0.46 3.23
N ILE A 63 4.91 0.85 3.79
CA ILE A 63 3.69 1.14 3.03
C ILE A 63 3.48 2.64 3.05
N TYR A 64 3.33 3.24 1.88
CA TYR A 64 3.02 4.66 1.77
C TYR A 64 1.62 4.84 1.20
N ALA A 65 0.79 5.64 1.86
CA ALA A 65 -0.56 5.96 1.42
C ALA A 65 -0.70 7.46 1.16
N SER A 66 -1.40 7.85 0.10
CA SER A 66 -1.57 9.26 -0.27
C SER A 66 -2.39 10.08 0.74
N CYS A 67 -3.11 9.41 1.63
CA CYS A 67 -3.96 10.00 2.65
C CYS A 67 -4.06 9.05 3.84
N GLU A 68 -4.61 9.54 4.94
CA GLU A 68 -4.83 8.71 6.12
C GLU A 68 -5.70 7.48 5.77
N PRO A 69 -5.21 6.26 6.05
CA PRO A 69 -5.93 5.02 5.77
C PRO A 69 -7.09 4.83 6.75
N CYS A 70 -8.15 4.14 6.30
CA CYS A 70 -9.31 3.88 7.16
C CYS A 70 -8.98 2.92 8.33
N PRO A 71 -9.80 2.88 9.40
CA PRO A 71 -9.54 2.02 10.57
C PRO A 71 -9.34 0.53 10.24
N MET A 72 -10.02 0.03 9.20
CA MET A 72 -9.86 -1.34 8.73
C MET A 72 -8.45 -1.58 8.15
N CYS A 73 -7.95 -0.66 7.32
CA CYS A 73 -6.62 -0.78 6.70
C CYS A 73 -5.51 -0.52 7.73
N LEU A 74 -5.77 0.32 8.73
CA LEU A 74 -4.89 0.52 9.88
C LEU A 74 -4.72 -0.75 10.72
N GLY A 75 -5.72 -1.64 10.80
CA GLY A 75 -5.59 -2.92 11.51
C GLY A 75 -4.46 -3.82 10.94
N TYR A 76 -4.15 -3.68 9.65
CA TYR A 76 -3.01 -4.37 9.03
C TYR A 76 -1.65 -3.78 9.43
N LYS A 77 -1.59 -2.61 10.10
CA LYS A 77 -0.33 -2.07 10.64
C LYS A 77 0.35 -3.01 11.64
N GLU A 78 -0.39 -3.87 12.34
CA GLU A 78 0.26 -4.81 13.26
C GLU A 78 1.11 -5.88 12.52
N TRP A 79 0.92 -6.00 11.21
CA TRP A 79 1.57 -6.98 10.34
C TRP A 79 2.57 -6.36 9.34
N CYS A 80 2.75 -5.03 9.37
CA CYS A 80 3.66 -4.27 8.50
C CYS A 80 4.46 -3.25 9.35
N ILE A 81 5.75 -3.06 9.07
CA ILE A 81 6.62 -2.26 9.96
C ILE A 81 6.18 -0.80 10.07
N THR A 82 5.75 -0.15 8.98
CA THR A 82 5.35 1.26 8.99
C THR A 82 4.33 1.57 7.90
N MET A 83 3.25 2.30 8.22
CA MET A 83 2.53 3.10 7.21
C MET A 83 2.84 4.58 7.37
N ILE A 84 3.33 5.20 6.31
CA ILE A 84 3.68 6.62 6.22
C ILE A 84 2.67 7.31 5.29
N THR A 85 2.12 8.44 5.74
CA THR A 85 1.29 9.35 4.95
C THR A 85 2.09 10.54 4.47
#